data_AF-A0A432TPK9-F1
#
_entry.id   AF-A0A432TPK9-F1
#
_cell.length_a   1.000
_cell.length_b   1.000
_cell.length_c   1.000
_cell.angle_alpha   90.00
_cell.angle_beta   90.00
_cell.angle_gamma   90.00
#
_symmetry.space_group_name_H-M   'P 1'
#
loop_
_entity.id
_entity.type
_entity.pdbx_description
1 polymer ?
#
loop_
_entity_poly.entity_id
_entity_poly.type
_entity_poly.pdbx_seq_one_letter_code
_entity_poly.pdbx_strand_id
1 'polypeptide(L)'
;MNLLKTALTFDDVLLVPAHSTTMPKEVSLKTQLTKNITLNTPILSAAMDTVTEARLAIAIAQEGGIGIIHKNMSVEQQANEVRDVKRFESGIIKDPISISPKATIKDIFEMQQRHNISALPVVDGNTIVGLVTGRDVRFETRLDEVVENVMTPQDKLITVAEGTNMAEVR
;
A
#
# COMPACT_ATOMS: atom_id res chain seq x y z
N MET A 1 5.05 56.63 -7.68
CA MET A 1 3.94 55.73 -8.06
C MET A 1 4.60 54.47 -8.63
N ASN A 2 4.77 53.42 -7.82
CA ASN A 2 5.40 52.18 -8.29
C ASN A 2 4.40 51.47 -9.21
N LEU A 3 4.69 51.41 -10.51
CA LEU A 3 3.90 50.61 -11.45
C LEU A 3 3.93 49.14 -10.99
N LEU A 4 2.74 48.56 -10.83
CA LEU A 4 2.53 47.14 -10.62
C LEU A 4 3.21 46.38 -11.78
N LYS A 5 4.06 45.41 -11.47
CA LYS A 5 4.67 44.53 -12.47
C LYS A 5 3.57 43.74 -13.20
N THR A 6 3.71 43.57 -14.52
CA THR A 6 2.85 42.70 -15.32
C THR A 6 2.86 41.28 -14.74
N ALA A 7 1.67 40.71 -14.53
CA ALA A 7 1.47 39.33 -14.10
C ALA A 7 0.79 38.56 -15.24
N LEU A 8 1.18 37.30 -15.44
CA LEU A 8 0.66 36.41 -16.48
C LEU A 8 0.10 35.14 -15.82
N THR A 9 -0.99 34.60 -16.35
CA THR A 9 -1.52 33.27 -16.04
C THR A 9 -1.23 32.29 -17.18
N PHE A 10 -1.67 31.03 -17.05
CA PHE A 10 -1.43 29.98 -18.04
C PHE A 10 -1.97 30.33 -19.43
N ASP A 11 -3.17 30.90 -19.50
CA ASP A 11 -3.85 31.21 -20.77
C ASP A 11 -3.24 32.44 -21.49
N ASP A 12 -2.37 33.21 -20.83
CA ASP A 12 -1.73 34.38 -21.42
C ASP A 12 -0.52 34.01 -22.30
N VAL A 13 -0.04 32.76 -22.24
CA VAL A 13 1.22 32.34 -22.86
C VAL A 13 1.10 31.00 -23.59
N LEU A 14 1.95 30.81 -24.60
CA LEU A 14 2.11 29.54 -25.30
C LEU A 14 3.58 29.16 -25.35
N LEU A 15 3.85 27.84 -25.35
CA LEU A 15 5.20 27.32 -25.59
C LEU A 15 5.51 27.39 -27.09
N VAL A 16 6.64 28.01 -27.44
CA VAL A 16 7.14 28.04 -28.82
C VAL A 16 7.82 26.69 -29.12
N PRO A 17 7.37 25.95 -30.16
CA PRO A 17 8.03 24.70 -30.54
C PRO A 17 9.50 24.92 -30.93
N ALA A 18 10.35 23.95 -30.57
CA ALA A 18 11.76 23.91 -30.94
C ALA A 18 12.11 22.56 -31.57
N HIS A 19 13.25 22.50 -32.26
CA HIS A 19 13.75 21.25 -32.82
C HIS A 19 13.99 20.20 -31.71
N SER A 20 13.50 18.98 -31.90
CA SER A 20 13.68 17.85 -30.99
C SER A 20 14.11 16.60 -31.75
N THR A 21 15.05 15.86 -31.19
CA THR A 21 15.47 14.53 -31.66
C THR A 21 14.94 13.40 -30.78
N THR A 22 14.24 13.74 -29.69
CA THR A 22 13.76 12.78 -28.69
C THR A 22 12.30 12.46 -28.96
N MET A 23 11.95 11.18 -28.95
CA MET A 23 10.55 10.76 -29.08
C MET A 23 9.79 11.01 -27.78
N PRO A 24 8.49 11.37 -27.81
CA PRO A 24 7.71 11.63 -26.59
C PRO A 24 7.76 10.50 -25.53
N LYS A 25 7.79 9.24 -25.96
CA LYS A 25 7.89 8.06 -25.07
C LYS A 25 9.23 7.92 -24.34
N GLU A 26 10.26 8.62 -24.80
CA GLU A 26 11.64 8.57 -24.26
C GLU A 26 11.90 9.71 -23.28
N VAL A 27 10.96 10.65 -23.13
CA VAL A 27 11.08 11.78 -22.22
C VAL A 27 10.92 11.29 -20.78
N SER A 28 11.87 11.68 -19.92
CA SER A 28 11.81 11.41 -18.48
C SER A 28 10.87 12.41 -17.81
N LEU A 29 9.87 11.91 -17.09
CA LEU A 29 8.98 12.71 -16.25
C LEU A 29 9.44 12.80 -14.79
N LYS A 30 10.62 12.26 -14.47
CA LYS A 30 11.15 12.27 -13.11
C LYS A 30 11.35 13.70 -12.62
N THR A 31 10.89 13.99 -11.41
CA THR A 31 11.00 15.32 -10.80
C THR A 31 11.36 15.26 -9.32
N GLN A 32 11.97 16.33 -8.81
CA GLN A 32 12.37 16.45 -7.42
C GLN A 32 11.29 17.22 -6.65
N LEU A 33 10.58 16.56 -5.73
CA LEU A 33 9.55 17.22 -4.90
C LEU A 33 10.17 17.93 -3.69
N THR A 34 11.06 17.23 -2.99
CA THR A 34 11.82 17.77 -1.84
C THR A 34 13.29 17.44 -2.03
N LYS A 35 14.18 17.96 -1.17
CA LYS A 35 15.62 17.65 -1.20
C LYS A 35 15.93 16.14 -1.25
N ASN A 36 15.04 15.31 -0.67
CA ASN A 36 15.27 13.88 -0.49
C ASN A 36 14.20 12.99 -1.18
N ILE A 37 13.20 13.58 -1.83
CA ILE A 37 12.08 12.82 -2.44
C ILE A 37 12.00 13.15 -3.92
N THR A 38 12.27 12.14 -4.75
CA THR A 38 12.14 12.16 -6.21
C THR A 38 10.90 11.36 -6.60
N LEU A 39 10.09 11.91 -7.50
CA LEU A 39 8.90 11.25 -8.07
C LEU A 39 9.22 10.74 -9.48
N ASN A 40 8.52 9.69 -9.91
CA ASN A 40 8.61 9.20 -11.29
C ASN A 40 7.76 10.03 -12.25
N THR A 41 6.68 10.63 -11.74
CA THR A 41 5.81 11.56 -12.48
C THR A 41 5.60 12.85 -11.66
N PRO A 42 5.47 14.03 -12.31
CA PRO A 42 5.35 15.31 -11.61
C PRO A 42 3.91 15.60 -11.18
N ILE A 43 3.25 14.60 -10.59
CA ILE A 43 1.84 14.67 -10.17
C ILE A 43 1.77 14.46 -8.66
N LEU A 44 1.05 15.36 -8.00
CA LEU A 44 0.68 15.24 -6.59
C LEU A 44 -0.80 15.57 -6.41
N SER A 45 -1.49 14.89 -5.50
CA SER A 45 -2.86 15.27 -5.16
C SER A 45 -2.94 16.31 -4.05
N ALA A 46 -3.97 17.14 -4.13
CA ALA A 46 -4.25 18.16 -3.14
C ALA A 46 -4.66 17.55 -1.79
N ALA A 47 -4.22 18.16 -0.70
CA ALA A 47 -4.55 17.77 0.68
C ALA A 47 -5.96 18.22 1.09
N MET A 48 -6.97 17.76 0.37
CA MET A 48 -8.39 18.11 0.55
C MET A 48 -9.21 16.87 0.87
N ASP A 49 -10.22 17.01 1.73
CA ASP A 49 -11.12 15.93 2.16
C ASP A 49 -11.92 15.31 1.02
N THR A 50 -12.29 16.12 0.04
CA THR A 50 -12.97 15.69 -1.18
C THR A 50 -12.05 15.08 -2.22
N VAL A 51 -10.73 15.05 -1.97
CA VAL A 51 -9.73 14.61 -2.95
C VAL A 51 -8.93 13.41 -2.44
N THR A 52 -8.19 13.56 -1.33
CA THR A 52 -7.12 12.61 -1.00
C THR A 52 -7.25 11.96 0.37
N GLU A 53 -7.71 10.72 0.35
CA GLU A 53 -7.57 9.71 1.41
C GLU A 53 -6.69 8.54 0.92
N ALA A 54 -6.52 7.48 1.70
CA ALA A 54 -5.61 6.37 1.43
C ALA A 54 -5.81 5.78 0.04
N ARG A 55 -7.07 5.61 -0.39
CA ARG A 55 -7.40 5.03 -1.70
C ARG A 55 -6.77 5.81 -2.85
N LEU A 56 -6.89 7.14 -2.87
CA LEU A 56 -6.29 7.95 -3.93
C LEU A 56 -4.77 8.04 -3.77
N ALA A 57 -4.28 8.15 -2.54
CA ALA A 57 -2.85 8.23 -2.27
C ALA A 57 -2.10 6.96 -2.75
N ILE A 58 -2.71 5.78 -2.56
CA ILE A 58 -2.19 4.51 -3.10
C ILE A 58 -2.17 4.57 -4.63
N ALA A 59 -3.28 4.91 -5.27
CA ALA A 59 -3.38 4.92 -6.73
C ALA A 59 -2.36 5.87 -7.37
N ILE A 60 -2.20 7.08 -6.83
CA ILE A 60 -1.22 8.05 -7.34
C ILE A 60 0.20 7.58 -7.14
N ALA A 61 0.50 6.94 -5.99
CA ALA A 61 1.83 6.40 -5.73
C ALA A 61 2.19 5.27 -6.71
N GLN A 62 1.23 4.40 -7.05
CA GLN A 62 1.41 3.34 -8.05
C GLN A 62 1.68 3.91 -9.45
N GLU A 63 1.06 5.04 -9.80
CA GLU A 63 1.33 5.80 -11.05
C GLU A 63 2.61 6.67 -10.97
N GLY A 64 3.39 6.54 -9.90
CA GLY A 64 4.69 7.18 -9.74
C GLY A 64 4.68 8.61 -9.19
N GLY A 65 3.51 9.10 -8.76
CA GLY A 65 3.33 10.39 -8.11
C GLY A 65 3.33 10.29 -6.58
N ILE A 66 2.70 11.26 -5.90
CA ILE A 66 2.47 11.21 -4.45
C ILE A 66 1.10 11.76 -4.03
N GLY A 67 0.43 11.09 -3.09
CA GLY A 67 -0.79 11.62 -2.47
C GLY A 67 -0.52 12.31 -1.14
N ILE A 68 -1.17 13.45 -0.88
CA ILE A 68 -1.12 14.14 0.41
C ILE A 68 -2.45 13.98 1.15
N ILE A 69 -2.47 13.21 2.24
CA ILE A 69 -3.68 12.99 3.05
C ILE A 69 -4.10 14.33 3.70
N HIS A 70 -5.38 14.67 3.58
CA HIS A 70 -5.93 15.87 4.20
C HIS A 70 -5.95 15.80 5.73
N LYS A 71 -6.19 16.92 6.40
CA LYS A 71 -6.18 17.05 7.88
C LYS A 71 -7.56 17.22 8.52
N ASN A 72 -8.63 17.06 7.74
CA ASN A 72 -10.01 17.25 8.22
C ASN A 72 -10.56 15.96 8.86
N MET A 73 -9.81 15.41 9.81
CA MET A 73 -10.11 14.19 10.56
C MET A 73 -9.28 14.18 11.85
N SER A 74 -9.52 13.23 12.76
CA SER A 74 -8.69 13.10 13.96
C SER A 74 -7.26 12.68 13.62
N VAL A 75 -6.31 12.92 14.53
CA VAL A 75 -4.91 12.51 14.36
C VAL A 75 -4.80 10.99 14.19
N GLU A 76 -5.62 10.23 14.92
CA GLU A 76 -5.68 8.77 14.87
C GLU A 76 -6.20 8.29 13.51
N GLN A 77 -7.25 8.94 12.99
CA GLN A 77 -7.80 8.63 11.66
C GLN A 77 -6.76 8.90 10.58
N GLN A 78 -6.11 10.07 10.61
CA GLN A 78 -5.08 10.41 9.62
C GLN A 78 -3.90 9.44 9.68
N ALA A 79 -3.49 9.03 10.88
CA ALA A 79 -2.43 8.05 11.06
C ALA A 79 -2.83 6.66 10.50
N ASN A 80 -4.11 6.29 10.59
CA ASN A 80 -4.61 5.05 9.99
C ASN A 80 -4.59 5.13 8.46
N GLU A 81 -5.04 6.24 7.85
CA GLU A 81 -4.95 6.46 6.39
C GLU A 81 -3.50 6.31 5.90
N VAL A 82 -2.55 6.94 6.60
CA VAL A 82 -1.12 6.80 6.28
C VAL A 82 -0.66 5.36 6.43
N ARG A 83 -1.08 4.65 7.50
CA ARG A 83 -0.72 3.24 7.72
C ARG A 83 -1.22 2.36 6.59
N ASP A 84 -2.43 2.59 6.11
CA ASP A 84 -3.03 1.82 5.02
C ASP A 84 -2.25 2.02 3.72
N VAL A 85 -1.88 3.26 3.38
CA VAL A 85 -1.00 3.56 2.22
C VAL A 85 0.35 2.85 2.35
N LYS A 86 0.98 2.88 3.53
CA LYS A 86 2.31 2.29 3.74
C LYS A 86 2.29 0.76 3.77
N ARG A 87 1.19 0.12 4.15
CA ARG A 87 1.04 -1.34 4.20
C ARG A 87 0.67 -1.95 2.84
N PHE A 88 0.05 -1.17 1.96
CA PHE A 88 -0.51 -1.66 0.69
C PHE A 88 0.49 -2.43 -0.19
N GLU A 89 1.69 -1.89 -0.42
CA GLU A 89 2.78 -2.57 -1.14
C GLU A 89 4.01 -2.70 -0.24
N SER A 90 3.87 -3.45 0.85
CA SER A 90 5.04 -3.87 1.64
C SER A 90 5.56 -5.20 1.12
N GLY A 91 6.74 -5.20 0.49
CA GLY A 91 7.40 -6.43 0.03
C GLY A 91 7.72 -7.42 1.15
N ILE A 92 7.86 -6.92 2.39
CA ILE A 92 7.91 -7.72 3.63
C ILE A 92 6.95 -7.08 4.63
N ILE A 93 5.99 -7.87 5.14
CA ILE A 93 5.05 -7.44 6.18
C ILE A 93 5.71 -7.68 7.54
N LYS A 94 6.11 -6.60 8.24
CA LYS A 94 6.79 -6.69 9.55
C LYS A 94 5.87 -7.10 10.71
N ASP A 95 4.60 -6.77 10.62
CA ASP A 95 3.60 -6.99 11.67
C ASP A 95 2.33 -7.55 11.01
N PRO A 96 2.37 -8.84 10.57
CA PRO A 96 1.25 -9.45 9.89
C PRO A 96 0.11 -9.70 10.88
N ILE A 97 -1.12 -9.52 10.41
CA ILE A 97 -2.29 -9.93 11.17
C ILE A 97 -2.26 -11.45 11.27
N SER A 98 -2.08 -11.97 12.48
CA SER A 98 -2.02 -13.40 12.77
C SER A 98 -3.31 -13.92 13.39
N ILE A 99 -3.52 -15.22 13.34
CA ILE A 99 -4.64 -15.89 14.00
C ILE A 99 -4.16 -16.98 14.97
N SER A 100 -4.90 -17.20 16.05
CA SER A 100 -4.64 -18.30 16.98
C SER A 100 -5.03 -19.66 16.36
N PRO A 101 -4.28 -20.75 16.62
CA PRO A 101 -4.68 -22.10 16.16
C PRO A 101 -6.02 -22.55 16.74
N LYS A 102 -6.42 -21.99 17.90
CA LYS A 102 -7.69 -22.28 18.59
C LYS A 102 -8.86 -21.44 18.10
N ALA A 103 -8.62 -20.46 17.23
CA ALA A 103 -9.70 -19.67 16.65
C ALA A 103 -10.50 -20.52 15.66
N THR A 104 -11.71 -20.08 15.35
CA THR A 104 -12.61 -20.78 14.44
C THR A 104 -12.40 -20.34 13.00
N ILE A 105 -12.91 -21.12 12.05
CA ILE A 105 -12.91 -20.75 10.64
C ILE A 105 -13.77 -19.50 10.39
N LYS A 106 -14.82 -19.30 11.18
CA LYS A 106 -15.59 -18.06 11.15
C LYS A 106 -14.73 -16.82 11.43
N ASP A 107 -13.83 -16.89 12.41
CA ASP A 107 -12.93 -15.79 12.76
C ASP A 107 -11.98 -15.44 11.60
N ILE A 108 -11.57 -16.45 10.82
CA ILE A 108 -10.77 -16.24 9.59
C ILE A 108 -11.55 -15.37 8.60
N PHE A 109 -12.80 -15.73 8.29
CA PHE A 109 -13.61 -14.97 7.33
C PHE A 109 -13.84 -13.53 7.79
N GLU A 110 -14.13 -13.31 9.07
CA GLU A 110 -14.29 -11.98 9.65
C GLU A 110 -13.00 -11.15 9.51
N MET A 111 -11.84 -11.73 9.81
CA MET A 111 -10.56 -11.04 9.66
C MET A 111 -10.19 -10.77 8.20
N GLN A 112 -10.39 -11.74 7.30
CA GLN A 112 -10.14 -11.57 5.87
C GLN A 112 -11.00 -10.45 5.28
N GLN A 113 -12.28 -10.41 5.63
CA GLN A 113 -13.20 -9.36 5.15
C GLN A 113 -12.87 -7.99 5.74
N ARG A 114 -12.56 -7.93 7.06
CA ARG A 114 -12.26 -6.68 7.75
C ARG A 114 -10.97 -6.03 7.29
N HIS A 115 -9.95 -6.84 7.01
CA HIS A 115 -8.61 -6.35 6.67
C HIS A 115 -8.25 -6.50 5.19
N ASN A 116 -9.13 -7.09 4.39
CA ASN A 116 -8.92 -7.40 2.97
C ASN A 116 -7.61 -8.18 2.71
N ILE A 117 -7.37 -9.20 3.54
CA ILE A 117 -6.16 -10.06 3.50
C ILE A 117 -6.57 -11.47 3.07
N SER A 118 -5.74 -12.11 2.24
CA SER A 118 -6.02 -13.45 1.71
C SER A 118 -5.37 -14.60 2.49
N ALA A 119 -4.35 -14.32 3.30
CA ALA A 119 -3.62 -15.32 4.07
C ALA A 119 -3.21 -14.80 5.44
N LEU A 120 -3.29 -15.66 6.45
CA LEU A 120 -3.01 -15.34 7.84
C LEU A 120 -1.97 -16.34 8.38
N PRO A 121 -0.83 -15.87 8.90
CA PRO A 121 0.03 -16.72 9.70
C PRO A 121 -0.72 -17.18 10.97
N VAL A 122 -0.60 -18.46 11.28
CA VAL A 122 -1.14 -19.05 12.50
C VAL A 122 -0.06 -19.05 13.56
N VAL A 123 -0.32 -18.41 14.68
CA VAL A 123 0.65 -18.16 15.75
C VAL A 123 0.11 -18.65 17.08
N ASP A 124 0.90 -19.45 17.78
CA ASP A 124 0.66 -19.83 19.17
C ASP A 124 1.67 -19.11 20.08
N GLY A 125 1.18 -18.14 20.86
CA GLY A 125 2.03 -17.24 21.62
C GLY A 125 2.95 -16.41 20.72
N ASN A 126 4.23 -16.78 20.68
CA ASN A 126 5.27 -16.08 19.91
C ASN A 126 5.88 -16.95 18.80
N THR A 127 5.26 -18.11 18.51
CA THR A 127 5.76 -19.12 17.58
C THR A 127 4.79 -19.28 16.41
N ILE A 128 5.31 -19.22 15.17
CA ILE A 128 4.53 -19.53 13.97
C ILE A 128 4.34 -21.04 13.91
N VAL A 129 3.09 -21.50 13.94
CA VAL A 129 2.73 -22.93 13.91
C VAL A 129 2.10 -23.34 12.58
N GLY A 130 1.72 -22.38 11.73
CA GLY A 130 1.16 -22.68 10.42
C GLY A 130 0.82 -21.44 9.59
N LEU A 131 0.20 -21.69 8.43
CA LEU A 131 -0.34 -20.67 7.54
C LEU A 131 -1.73 -21.12 7.08
N VAL A 132 -2.70 -20.20 7.08
CA VAL A 132 -4.02 -20.45 6.49
C VAL A 132 -4.31 -19.42 5.43
N THR A 133 -4.80 -19.87 4.27
CA THR A 133 -5.14 -19.02 3.13
C THR A 133 -6.63 -19.13 2.83
N GLY A 134 -7.17 -18.15 2.10
CA GLY A 134 -8.54 -18.19 1.61
C GLY A 134 -8.86 -19.42 0.75
N ARG A 135 -7.85 -20.12 0.22
CA ARG A 135 -8.06 -21.38 -0.54
C ARG A 135 -8.33 -22.56 0.39
N ASP A 136 -7.73 -22.57 1.58
CA ASP A 136 -7.86 -23.66 2.54
C ASP A 136 -9.27 -23.71 3.17
N VAL A 137 -9.92 -22.54 3.28
CA VAL A 137 -11.23 -22.39 3.91
C VAL A 137 -12.37 -22.12 2.93
N ARG A 138 -12.09 -21.96 1.62
CA ARG A 138 -13.07 -21.49 0.61
C ARG A 138 -14.36 -22.31 0.55
N PHE A 139 -14.24 -23.62 0.76
CA PHE A 139 -15.33 -24.58 0.63
C PHE A 139 -15.65 -25.27 1.96
N GLU A 140 -15.10 -24.76 3.05
CA GLU A 140 -15.34 -25.33 4.37
C GLU A 140 -16.71 -24.89 4.88
N THR A 141 -17.51 -25.87 5.29
CA THR A 141 -18.88 -25.65 5.77
C THR A 141 -18.95 -25.70 7.29
N ARG A 142 -17.93 -26.27 7.94
CA ARG A 142 -17.81 -26.36 9.40
C ARG A 142 -17.18 -25.09 9.96
N LEU A 143 -17.97 -24.04 10.09
CA LEU A 143 -17.49 -22.73 10.53
C LEU A 143 -16.94 -22.71 11.97
N ASP A 144 -17.37 -23.67 12.79
CA ASP A 144 -16.97 -23.81 14.21
C ASP A 144 -15.71 -24.67 14.40
N GLU A 145 -15.16 -25.26 13.32
CA GLU A 145 -13.89 -25.99 13.39
C GLU A 145 -12.73 -25.06 13.69
N VAL A 146 -11.71 -25.59 14.37
CA VAL A 146 -10.52 -24.83 14.75
C VAL A 146 -9.53 -24.72 13.60
N VAL A 147 -8.83 -23.59 13.52
CA VAL A 147 -7.83 -23.29 12.48
C VAL A 147 -6.76 -24.37 12.38
N GLU A 148 -6.33 -24.93 13.50
CA GLU A 148 -5.31 -25.98 13.57
C GLU A 148 -5.62 -27.19 12.68
N ASN A 149 -6.91 -27.52 12.49
CA ASN A 149 -7.34 -28.68 11.71
C ASN A 149 -7.28 -28.45 10.19
N VAL A 150 -7.20 -27.19 9.74
CA VAL A 150 -7.32 -26.81 8.31
C VAL A 150 -6.07 -26.10 7.80
N MET A 151 -5.28 -25.49 8.68
CA MET A 151 -4.06 -24.77 8.30
C MET A 151 -3.02 -25.68 7.64
N THR A 152 -2.12 -25.10 6.86
CA THR A 152 -0.86 -25.76 6.49
C THR A 152 0.10 -25.68 7.70
N PRO A 153 0.50 -26.83 8.28
CA PRO A 153 1.35 -26.85 9.46
C PRO A 153 2.79 -26.42 9.14
N GLN A 154 3.51 -25.97 10.18
CA GLN A 154 4.85 -25.38 10.07
C GLN A 154 5.86 -26.27 9.32
N ASP A 155 5.80 -27.59 9.48
CA ASP A 155 6.70 -28.56 8.85
C ASP A 155 6.58 -28.59 7.31
N LYS A 156 5.45 -28.13 6.77
CA LYS A 156 5.19 -28.03 5.33
C LYS A 156 5.38 -26.63 4.77
N LEU A 157 5.67 -25.64 5.63
CA LEU A 157 5.91 -24.27 5.20
C LEU A 157 7.33 -24.12 4.65
N ILE A 158 7.43 -23.41 3.53
CA ILE A 158 8.72 -22.90 3.06
C ILE A 158 8.95 -21.56 3.78
N THR A 159 10.02 -21.49 4.57
CA THR A 159 10.38 -20.31 5.35
C THR A 159 11.79 -19.85 5.01
N VAL A 160 12.07 -18.57 5.25
CA VAL A 160 13.40 -17.97 5.07
C VAL A 160 13.85 -17.34 6.39
N ALA A 161 15.17 -17.29 6.62
CA ALA A 161 15.72 -16.66 7.81
C ALA A 161 15.54 -15.14 7.79
N GLU A 162 15.41 -14.53 8.96
CA GLU A 162 15.37 -13.07 9.07
C GLU A 162 16.64 -12.45 8.48
N GLY A 163 16.49 -11.39 7.68
CA GLY A 163 17.61 -10.72 7.01
C GLY A 163 18.03 -11.34 5.67
N THR A 164 17.35 -12.39 5.20
CA THR A 164 17.55 -12.91 3.83
C THR A 164 17.29 -11.81 2.80
N ASN A 165 18.13 -11.72 1.77
CA ASN A 165 18.00 -10.70 0.74
C ASN A 165 16.72 -10.93 -0.09
N MET A 166 15.94 -9.88 -0.36
CA MET A 166 14.75 -9.95 -1.21
C MET A 166 15.02 -10.52 -2.60
N ALA A 167 16.24 -10.42 -3.12
CA ALA A 167 16.62 -11.03 -4.40
C ALA A 167 16.60 -12.58 -4.36
N GLU A 168 16.74 -13.18 -3.18
CA GLU A 168 16.77 -14.63 -2.96
C GLU A 168 15.39 -15.19 -2.59
N VAL A 169 14.47 -14.34 -2.12
CA VAL A 169 13.06 -14.69 -1.83
C VAL A 169 12.26 -14.60 -3.13
N ARG A 170 12.05 -15.74 -3.80
CA ARG A 170 11.27 -15.86 -5.05
C ARG A 170 10.10 -16.81 -4.91
#